data_AF-A0A7Y6PWQ2-F1
#
_entry.id   AF-A0A7Y6PWQ2-F1
#
_cell.length_a   1.000
_cell.length_b   1.000
_cell.length_c   1.000
_cell.angle_alpha   90.00
_cell.angle_beta   90.00
_cell.angle_gamma   90.00
#
_symmetry.space_group_name_H-M   'P 1'
#
loop_
_entity.id
_entity.type
_entity.pdbx_description
1 polymer ?
#
loop_
_entity_poly.entity_id
_entity_poly.type
_entity_poly.pdbx_seq_one_letter_code
_entity_poly.pdbx_strand_id
1 'polypeptide(L)'
;MASNAVKSLHELAEAARHELMQCQFALDDAAAPRERIFLDRLIDRFVRLPSPIRLWKLHRARKHRAAARELIARLHTKLHDTASLGRHNADLWMTIMRGVDALSTSRWLNTDALGKADVAPARATVHIILGDLSEVVGHLHELQWPGEAPSSS
;
A
#
# COMPACT_ATOMS: atom_id res chain seq x y z
N MET A 1 -2.40 -0.66 28.16
CA MET A 1 -3.30 -1.25 27.14
C MET A 1 -3.36 -0.42 25.84
N ALA A 2 -3.51 0.91 25.89
CA ALA A 2 -3.55 1.76 24.69
C ALA A 2 -2.28 1.69 23.80
N SER A 3 -1.08 1.62 24.39
CA SER A 3 0.20 1.53 23.65
C SER A 3 0.29 0.26 22.75
N ASN A 4 -0.21 -0.90 23.22
CA ASN A 4 -0.25 -2.11 22.41
C ASN A 4 -1.23 -2.02 21.24
N ALA A 5 -2.35 -1.31 21.41
CA ALA A 5 -3.32 -1.10 20.34
C ALA A 5 -2.69 -0.23 19.23
N VAL A 6 -2.09 0.91 19.57
CA VAL A 6 -1.43 1.80 18.60
C VAL A 6 -0.25 1.12 17.90
N LYS A 7 0.58 0.35 18.63
CA LYS A 7 1.66 -0.43 18.04
C LYS A 7 1.15 -1.40 16.97
N SER A 8 0.06 -2.10 17.28
CA SER A 8 -0.52 -3.07 16.36
C SER A 8 -1.22 -2.44 15.15
N LEU A 9 -1.66 -1.18 15.24
CA LEU A 9 -2.15 -0.40 14.10
C LEU A 9 -0.98 0.03 13.20
N HIS A 10 0.11 0.49 13.82
CA HIS A 10 1.33 0.85 13.11
C HIS A 10 1.93 -0.35 12.35
N GLU A 11 1.99 -1.54 12.98
CA GLU A 11 2.45 -2.77 12.33
C GLU A 11 1.61 -3.13 11.09
N LEU A 12 0.28 -2.96 11.15
CA LEU A 12 -0.60 -3.20 10.00
C LEU A 12 -0.38 -2.17 8.89
N ALA A 13 -0.21 -0.90 9.24
CA ALA A 13 0.03 0.17 8.28
C ALA A 13 1.39 0.00 7.58
N GLU A 14 2.44 -0.37 8.33
CA GLU A 14 3.76 -0.68 7.77
C GLU A 14 3.74 -1.91 6.87
N ALA A 15 3.03 -2.98 7.27
CA ALA A 15 2.86 -4.15 6.42
C ALA A 15 2.14 -3.81 5.10
N ALA A 16 1.07 -3.00 5.17
CA ALA A 16 0.35 -2.55 3.98
C ALA A 16 1.25 -1.71 3.06
N ARG A 17 2.09 -0.84 3.65
CA ARG A 17 3.05 0.00 2.92
C ARG A 17 4.09 -0.85 2.22
N HIS A 18 4.62 -1.86 2.91
CA HIS A 18 5.56 -2.81 2.32
C HIS A 18 4.97 -3.53 1.10
N GLU A 19 3.74 -4.04 1.21
CA GLU A 19 3.06 -4.69 0.09
C GLU A 19 2.81 -3.73 -1.08
N LEU A 20 2.46 -2.46 -0.82
CA LEU A 20 2.32 -1.46 -1.87
C LEU A 20 3.66 -1.11 -2.54
N MET A 21 4.76 -1.05 -1.79
CA MET A 21 6.10 -0.88 -2.37
C MET A 21 6.45 -2.06 -3.29
N GLN A 22 6.17 -3.30 -2.87
CA GLN A 22 6.38 -4.49 -3.72
C GLN A 22 5.48 -4.47 -4.97
N CYS A 23 4.26 -3.95 -4.85
CA CYS A 23 3.37 -3.73 -5.98
C CYS A 23 3.96 -2.71 -6.97
N GLN A 24 4.46 -1.58 -6.47
CA GLN A 24 5.12 -0.54 -7.26
C GLN A 24 6.33 -1.10 -8.02
N PHE A 25 7.21 -1.84 -7.34
CA PHE A 25 8.36 -2.50 -7.99
C PHE A 25 7.93 -3.48 -9.09
N ALA A 26 6.90 -4.29 -8.86
CA ALA A 26 6.39 -5.22 -9.88
C ALA A 26 5.79 -4.49 -11.10
N LEU A 27 5.19 -3.32 -10.89
CA LEU A 27 4.67 -2.47 -11.97
C LEU A 27 5.78 -1.75 -12.73
N ASP A 28 6.80 -1.24 -12.04
CA ASP A 28 8.01 -0.66 -12.64
C ASP A 28 8.72 -1.69 -13.51
N ASP A 29 8.89 -2.91 -13.00
CA ASP A 29 9.44 -4.05 -13.74
C ASP A 29 8.60 -4.42 -14.97
N ALA A 30 7.28 -4.28 -14.91
CA ALA A 30 6.37 -4.54 -16.03
C ALA A 30 6.34 -3.40 -17.06
N ALA A 31 6.75 -2.19 -16.66
CA ALA A 31 6.83 -1.00 -17.49
C ALA A 31 8.19 -0.83 -18.17
N ALA A 32 9.27 -1.40 -17.61
CA ALA A 32 10.62 -1.26 -18.12
C ALA A 32 10.70 -1.62 -19.63
N PRO A 33 11.22 -0.71 -20.48
CA PRO A 33 11.42 -0.99 -21.90
C PRO A 33 12.41 -2.15 -22.06
N ARG A 34 12.17 -2.97 -23.09
CA ARG A 34 12.86 -4.23 -23.44
C ARG A 34 14.37 -4.05 -23.79
N GLU A 35 15.17 -3.47 -22.91
CA GLU A 35 16.61 -3.28 -23.17
C GLU A 35 17.50 -4.43 -22.69
N ARG A 36 16.96 -5.49 -22.07
CA ARG A 36 17.80 -6.58 -21.54
C ARG A 36 17.61 -7.99 -22.10
N ILE A 37 16.79 -8.22 -23.13
CA ILE A 37 16.53 -9.62 -23.53
C ILE A 37 16.54 -9.81 -25.05
N PHE A 38 17.71 -10.19 -25.58
CA PHE A 38 17.92 -10.75 -26.91
C PHE A 38 16.97 -11.96 -27.19
N LEU A 39 16.51 -12.67 -26.16
CA LEU A 39 15.52 -13.75 -26.26
C LEU A 39 14.08 -13.29 -26.59
N ASP A 40 13.67 -12.07 -26.21
CA ASP A 40 12.29 -11.59 -26.45
C ASP A 40 12.07 -11.28 -27.95
N ARG A 41 13.12 -10.88 -28.69
CA ARG A 41 13.03 -10.61 -30.14
C ARG A 41 12.83 -11.88 -30.97
N LEU A 42 13.33 -13.02 -30.51
CA LEU A 42 13.10 -14.32 -31.16
C LEU A 42 11.65 -14.79 -31.00
N ILE A 43 11.03 -14.48 -29.86
CA ILE A 43 9.64 -14.85 -29.57
C ILE A 43 8.65 -13.87 -30.24
N ASP A 44 8.95 -12.57 -30.26
CA ASP A 44 8.10 -11.55 -30.90
C ASP A 44 8.01 -11.71 -32.42
N ARG A 45 9.03 -12.29 -33.06
CA ARG A 45 9.02 -12.55 -34.51
C ARG A 45 8.03 -13.67 -34.89
N PHE A 46 7.62 -14.51 -33.94
CA PHE A 46 6.71 -15.62 -34.19
C PHE A 46 5.34 -15.48 -33.54
N VAL A 47 5.16 -14.67 -32.49
CA VAL A 47 3.84 -14.57 -31.85
C VAL A 47 3.57 -13.19 -31.25
N ARG A 48 2.44 -12.56 -31.64
CA ARG A 48 1.84 -11.37 -31.01
C ARG A 48 1.28 -11.65 -29.59
N LEU A 49 1.86 -12.57 -28.84
CA LEU A 49 1.44 -12.88 -27.48
C LEU A 49 2.25 -12.04 -26.48
N PRO A 50 1.62 -11.54 -25.40
CA PRO A 50 2.37 -10.93 -24.31
C PRO A 50 3.36 -11.95 -23.74
N SER A 51 4.65 -11.58 -23.67
CA SER A 51 5.71 -12.44 -23.12
C SER A 51 5.28 -13.01 -21.75
N PRO A 52 5.41 -14.33 -21.51
CA PRO A 52 5.04 -14.98 -20.24
C PRO A 52 5.63 -14.28 -19.01
N ILE A 53 6.82 -13.70 -19.16
CA ILE A 53 7.51 -12.92 -18.12
C ILE A 53 6.69 -11.70 -17.70
N ARG A 54 6.12 -10.98 -18.66
CA ARG A 54 5.28 -9.80 -18.37
C ARG A 54 3.96 -10.18 -17.71
N LEU A 55 3.35 -11.28 -18.13
CA LEU A 55 2.14 -11.82 -17.48
C LEU A 55 2.42 -12.20 -16.03
N TRP A 56 3.56 -12.85 -15.77
CA TRP A 56 4.01 -13.18 -14.43
C TRP A 56 4.26 -11.93 -13.56
N LYS A 57 4.91 -10.89 -14.10
CA LYS A 57 5.11 -9.61 -13.40
C LYS A 57 3.79 -8.93 -13.02
N LEU A 58 2.82 -8.89 -13.94
CA LEU A 58 1.48 -8.35 -13.66
C LEU A 58 0.73 -9.20 -12.64
N HIS A 59 0.86 -10.52 -12.69
CA HIS A 59 0.29 -11.40 -11.67
C HIS A 59 0.89 -11.10 -10.28
N ARG A 60 2.21 -10.91 -10.18
CA ARG A 60 2.87 -10.50 -8.94
C ARG A 60 2.37 -9.15 -8.43
N ALA A 61 2.20 -8.16 -9.32
CA ALA A 61 1.62 -6.86 -8.95
C ALA A 61 0.20 -7.00 -8.37
N ARG A 62 -0.66 -7.83 -8.99
CA ARG A 62 -2.01 -8.12 -8.47
C ARG A 62 -1.98 -8.80 -7.11
N LYS A 63 -1.06 -9.75 -6.90
CA LYS A 63 -0.88 -10.43 -5.60
C LYS A 63 -0.57 -9.42 -4.49
N HIS A 64 0.40 -8.55 -4.69
CA HIS A 64 0.78 -7.53 -3.70
C HIS A 64 -0.33 -6.49 -3.48
N ARG A 65 -1.05 -6.08 -4.53
CA ARG A 65 -2.25 -5.22 -4.41
C ARG A 65 -3.33 -5.87 -3.54
N ALA A 66 -3.61 -7.16 -3.74
CA ALA A 66 -4.62 -7.88 -2.97
C ALA A 66 -4.22 -7.99 -1.48
N ALA A 67 -2.93 -8.27 -1.21
CA ALA A 67 -2.40 -8.30 0.15
C ALA A 67 -2.47 -6.92 0.83
N ALA A 68 -2.08 -5.86 0.14
CA ALA A 68 -2.22 -4.49 0.63
C ALA A 68 -3.67 -4.13 0.95
N ARG A 69 -4.62 -4.48 0.07
CA ARG A 69 -6.06 -4.26 0.31
C ARG A 69 -6.52 -4.95 1.59
N GLU A 70 -6.14 -6.21 1.80
CA GLU A 70 -6.52 -6.96 2.99
C GLU A 70 -5.97 -6.31 4.27
N LEU A 71 -4.71 -5.88 4.25
CA LEU A 71 -4.07 -5.21 5.39
C LEU A 71 -4.72 -3.85 5.69
N ILE A 72 -5.06 -3.07 4.65
CA ILE A 72 -5.79 -1.80 4.80
C ILE A 72 -7.20 -2.04 5.37
N ALA A 73 -7.90 -3.08 4.92
CA ALA A 73 -9.21 -3.43 5.48
C ALA A 73 -9.12 -3.83 6.97
N ARG A 74 -8.10 -4.62 7.35
CA ARG A 74 -7.84 -4.98 8.75
C ARG A 74 -7.46 -3.75 9.58
N LEU A 75 -6.65 -2.84 9.03
CA LEU A 75 -6.30 -1.56 9.66
C LEU A 75 -7.56 -0.73 9.93
N HIS A 76 -8.44 -0.60 8.93
CA HIS A 76 -9.70 0.12 9.02
C HIS A 76 -10.61 -0.41 10.14
N THR A 77 -10.86 -1.73 10.17
CA THR A 77 -11.67 -2.35 11.24
C THR A 77 -11.07 -2.09 12.61
N LYS A 78 -9.76 -2.29 12.75
CA LYS A 78 -9.08 -2.15 14.05
C LYS A 78 -9.01 -0.70 14.53
N LEU A 79 -8.88 0.26 13.61
CA LEU A 79 -8.96 1.68 13.92
C LEU A 79 -10.34 2.03 14.49
N HIS A 80 -11.42 1.54 13.87
CA HIS A 80 -12.78 1.73 14.39
C HIS A 80 -12.98 1.16 15.80
N ASP A 81 -12.46 -0.06 16.05
CA ASP A 81 -12.54 -0.68 17.37
C ASP A 81 -11.79 0.17 18.43
N THR A 82 -10.65 0.73 18.05
CA THR A 82 -9.77 1.50 18.94
C THR A 82 -10.21 2.95 19.13
N ALA A 83 -10.89 3.54 18.14
CA ALA A 83 -11.37 4.92 18.19
C ALA A 83 -12.34 5.18 19.36
N SER A 84 -13.02 4.13 19.83
CA SER A 84 -13.86 4.16 21.04
C SER A 84 -13.08 4.47 22.35
N LEU A 85 -11.75 4.39 22.32
CA LEU A 85 -10.88 4.48 23.51
C LEU A 85 -10.09 5.80 23.62
N GLY A 86 -10.05 6.64 22.58
CA GLY A 86 -9.16 7.80 22.51
C GLY A 86 -9.82 9.15 22.83
N ARG A 87 -9.60 9.70 24.04
CA ARG A 87 -9.93 11.11 24.37
C ARG A 87 -8.76 12.09 24.17
N HIS A 88 -7.54 11.58 24.00
CA HIS A 88 -6.33 12.38 23.78
C HIS A 88 -5.97 12.35 22.29
N ASN A 89 -5.74 13.53 21.69
CA ASN A 89 -5.47 13.76 20.27
C ASN A 89 -6.58 13.34 19.29
N ALA A 90 -7.81 13.79 19.57
CA ALA A 90 -8.98 13.55 18.71
C ALA A 90 -8.75 14.00 17.25
N ASP A 91 -8.05 15.11 17.04
CA ASP A 91 -7.74 15.62 15.69
C ASP A 91 -6.83 14.66 14.91
N LEU A 92 -5.78 14.14 15.55
CA LEU A 92 -4.83 13.19 14.94
C LEU A 92 -5.53 11.86 14.61
N TRP A 93 -6.38 11.39 15.53
CA TRP A 93 -7.23 10.22 15.29
C TRP A 93 -8.18 10.41 14.12
N MET A 94 -8.83 11.58 14.02
CA MET A 94 -9.72 11.90 12.89
C MET A 94 -8.97 11.95 11.56
N THR A 95 -7.74 12.49 11.53
CA THR A 95 -6.90 12.49 10.33
C THR A 95 -6.53 11.08 9.89
N ILE A 96 -6.11 10.22 10.82
CA ILE A 96 -5.79 8.81 10.55
C ILE A 96 -7.02 8.07 10.02
N MET A 97 -8.18 8.21 10.68
CA MET A 97 -9.43 7.59 10.24
C MET A 97 -9.77 8.00 8.81
N ARG A 98 -9.78 9.29 8.51
CA ARG A 98 -10.09 9.79 7.16
C ARG A 98 -9.14 9.25 6.09
N GLY A 99 -7.84 9.20 6.40
CA GLY A 99 -6.84 8.64 5.49
C GLY A 99 -7.11 7.17 5.20
N VAL A 100 -7.37 6.36 6.24
CA VAL A 100 -7.65 4.94 6.08
C VAL A 100 -9.01 4.67 5.42
N ASP A 101 -10.04 5.49 5.67
CA ASP A 101 -11.34 5.41 4.99
C ASP A 101 -11.19 5.66 3.48
N ALA A 102 -10.43 6.70 3.10
CA ALA A 102 -10.15 7.00 1.70
C ALA A 102 -9.37 5.85 1.02
N LEU A 103 -8.40 5.25 1.72
CA LEU A 103 -7.66 4.10 1.23
C LEU A 103 -8.54 2.86 1.07
N SER A 104 -9.40 2.56 2.04
CA SER A 104 -10.28 1.38 2.01
C SER A 104 -11.34 1.46 0.89
N THR A 105 -11.79 2.67 0.56
CA THR A 105 -12.76 2.94 -0.51
C THR A 105 -12.11 3.12 -1.88
N SER A 106 -10.78 3.09 -1.98
CA SER A 106 -10.05 3.22 -3.24
C SER A 106 -10.55 2.20 -4.27
N ARG A 107 -11.16 2.71 -5.36
CA ARG A 107 -11.62 1.87 -6.48
C ARG A 107 -10.48 1.05 -7.07
N TRP A 108 -9.28 1.61 -7.09
CA TRP A 108 -8.11 0.88 -7.56
C TRP A 108 -7.81 -0.29 -6.61
N LEU A 109 -7.69 -0.12 -5.30
CA LEU A 109 -7.42 -1.29 -4.44
C LEU A 109 -8.49 -2.40 -4.57
N ASN A 110 -9.74 -2.00 -4.84
CA ASN A 110 -10.89 -2.90 -4.91
C ASN A 110 -11.16 -3.55 -6.29
N THR A 111 -10.33 -3.29 -7.31
CA THR A 111 -10.53 -3.87 -8.65
C THR A 111 -9.54 -5.02 -8.91
N ASP A 112 -10.02 -6.18 -9.35
CA ASP A 112 -9.15 -7.32 -9.66
C ASP A 112 -8.47 -7.20 -11.04
N ALA A 113 -9.03 -6.37 -11.91
CA ALA A 113 -8.47 -6.11 -13.23
C ALA A 113 -7.18 -5.26 -13.14
N LEU A 114 -6.17 -5.69 -13.88
CA LEU A 114 -4.96 -4.92 -14.18
C LEU A 114 -4.45 -5.38 -15.54
N GLY A 115 -4.90 -4.70 -16.60
CA GLY A 115 -4.53 -4.99 -17.98
C GLY A 115 -3.21 -4.34 -18.39
N LYS A 116 -2.78 -4.63 -19.63
CA LYS A 116 -1.53 -4.08 -20.20
C LYS A 116 -1.56 -2.55 -20.34
N ALA A 117 -2.72 -1.99 -20.68
CA ALA A 117 -2.92 -0.54 -20.82
C ALA A 117 -2.86 0.18 -19.46
N ASP A 118 -3.06 -0.54 -18.37
CA ASP A 118 -3.27 0.05 -17.05
C ASP A 118 -1.97 0.24 -16.26
N VAL A 119 -0.80 -0.20 -16.78
CA VAL A 119 0.45 -0.21 -16.01
C VAL A 119 0.91 1.20 -15.63
N ALA A 120 0.95 2.13 -16.58
CA ALA A 120 1.35 3.52 -16.31
C ALA A 120 0.40 4.24 -15.33
N PRO A 121 -0.94 4.23 -15.53
CA PRO A 121 -1.85 4.84 -14.56
C PRO A 121 -1.87 4.11 -13.21
N ALA A 122 -1.68 2.78 -13.19
CA ALA A 122 -1.57 2.03 -11.94
C ALA A 122 -0.35 2.46 -11.12
N ARG A 123 0.81 2.70 -11.74
CA ARG A 123 2.01 3.22 -11.04
C ARG A 123 1.75 4.58 -10.40
N ALA A 124 1.16 5.51 -11.14
CA ALA A 124 0.80 6.82 -10.60
C ALA A 124 -0.16 6.68 -9.40
N THR A 125 -1.15 5.80 -9.52
CA THR A 125 -2.13 5.53 -8.46
C THR A 125 -1.46 4.94 -7.22
N VAL A 126 -0.61 3.92 -7.39
CA VAL A 126 0.14 3.30 -6.28
C VAL A 126 1.04 4.31 -5.58
N HIS A 127 1.67 5.21 -6.33
CA HIS A 127 2.50 6.27 -5.75
C HIS A 127 1.69 7.22 -4.85
N ILE A 128 0.48 7.62 -5.27
CA ILE A 128 -0.43 8.45 -4.47
C ILE A 128 -0.83 7.71 -3.19
N ILE A 129 -1.30 6.46 -3.32
CA ILE A 129 -1.72 5.62 -2.19
C ILE A 129 -0.56 5.39 -1.21
N LEU A 130 0.67 5.22 -1.70
CA LEU A 130 1.87 5.13 -0.86
C LEU A 130 2.15 6.42 -0.08
N GLY A 131 1.92 7.59 -0.69
CA GLY A 131 2.02 8.87 -0.02
C GLY A 131 1.02 8.97 1.14
N ASP A 132 -0.25 8.74 0.84
CA ASP A 132 -1.34 8.79 1.83
C ASP A 132 -1.09 7.80 2.99
N LEU A 133 -0.66 6.58 2.69
CA LEU A 133 -0.36 5.58 3.71
C LEU A 133 0.88 5.93 4.54
N SER A 134 1.90 6.56 3.94
CA SER A 134 3.08 7.01 4.67
C SER A 134 2.72 8.13 5.66
N GLU A 135 1.79 9.00 5.29
CA GLU A 135 1.26 10.02 6.19
C GLU A 135 0.53 9.38 7.39
N VAL A 136 -0.34 8.39 7.14
CA VAL A 136 -1.02 7.62 8.19
C VAL A 136 -0.02 6.95 9.15
N VAL A 137 1.06 6.35 8.62
CA VAL A 137 2.12 5.74 9.43
C VAL A 137 2.80 6.79 10.32
N GLY A 138 3.09 7.98 9.78
CA GLY A 138 3.65 9.10 10.54
C GLY A 138 2.75 9.53 11.70
N HIS A 139 1.46 9.74 11.44
CA HIS A 139 0.48 10.09 12.48
C HIS A 139 0.33 8.99 13.54
N LEU A 140 0.37 7.71 13.15
CA LEU A 140 0.36 6.58 14.10
C LEU A 140 1.62 6.54 14.97
N HIS A 141 2.77 6.93 14.42
CA HIS A 141 4.02 7.03 15.17
C HIS A 141 3.95 8.18 16.20
N GLU A 142 3.39 9.33 15.84
CA GLU A 142 3.16 10.45 16.77
C GLU A 142 2.22 10.06 17.92
N LEU A 143 1.20 9.22 17.65
CA LEU A 143 0.33 8.66 18.69
C LEU A 143 1.02 7.70 19.67
N GLN A 144 2.16 7.10 19.29
CA GLN A 144 2.97 6.29 20.21
C GLN A 144 3.81 7.15 21.17
N TRP A 145 4.08 8.40 20.81
CA TRP A 145 5.00 9.29 21.54
C TRP A 145 4.39 10.25 22.61
N PRO A 146 3.12 10.20 23.08
CA PRO A 146 2.63 11.21 24.02
C PRO A 146 3.12 11.04 25.48
N GLY A 147 4.08 10.15 25.76
CA GLY A 147 4.49 9.79 27.13
C GLY A 147 5.98 9.90 27.48
N GLU A 148 6.89 10.08 26.51
CA GLU A 148 8.32 10.30 26.78
C GLU A 148 8.68 11.76 26.50
N ALA A 149 8.13 12.68 27.30
CA ALA A 149 8.87 13.91 27.54
C ALA A 149 10.17 13.48 28.25
N PRO A 150 11.37 13.88 27.79
CA PRO A 150 12.57 13.66 28.58
C PRO A 150 12.30 14.31 29.93
N SER A 151 12.23 13.49 30.98
CA SER A 151 12.20 13.98 32.34
C SER A 151 13.43 14.87 32.50
N SER A 152 13.20 16.18 32.47
CA SER A 152 14.21 17.21 32.72
C SER A 152 14.87 16.87 34.04
N SER A 153 16.12 16.39 33.95
CA SER A 153 17.00 16.22 35.09
C SER A 153 17.60 17.55 35.51
#